data_AF-A0AAE0EP62-F1
#
_entry.id   AF-A0AAE0EP62-F1
#
_cell.length_a   1.000
_cell.length_b   1.000
_cell.length_c   1.000
_cell.angle_alpha   90.00
_cell.angle_beta   90.00
_cell.angle_gamma   90.00
#
_symmetry.space_group_name_H-M   'P 1'
#
loop_
_entity.id
_entity.type
_entity.pdbx_description
1 polymer ?
#
loop_
_entity_poly.entity_id
_entity_poly.type
_entity_poly.pdbx_seq_one_letter_code
_entity_poly.pdbx_strand_id
1 'polypeptide(L)'
;MATAEMNPSYEDPETTSKAKLDSVMTMSKIRPERRCRDLPFLILFFMFWIGMIIIASIGWSEGDPTILIFGLDYEGNLCNKGDLKGFKNRYWPDVNQLADINDLGYSLRDATSICLKGCPSPKATVNGAQSTVSWVCKYPASDVMSYDEWADMNYDYYNTLSDEDKQQSLNFNGSCWPVTLESTSQYWSCQYTGEYDNTTKDAWNELGGKSYGETSEVADKIEQMISDYLSEPAKVFERYISDLAKAWPVILVCGCVVSFFLSFLWLVLIRYFVACITWVSILLVNLLAIALTIFTYVKAGEASTSIALCPSQHLTAIACLKGCGYMAGSGGLKGCSCMASNGVVKGCGYVAGSGEGGPLYIQVATCVVKDGWLDQQKPRTWVLAAVWLFSSGDVERADCDLSDYATDSIKSCGYTVNFSTELQYMLLYHLFGLLWTLQFILAFTYCVIAGATANYYWTRGQVDAINASPVTSAMWRTFRYHMGSLAFGSLISAIFQFIRIIVKYIEDKSK
;
A
#
# COMPACT_ATOMS: atom_id res chain seq x y z
N MET A 1 95.50 24.21 5.94
CA MET A 1 95.35 23.70 4.55
C MET A 1 95.19 22.20 4.66
N ALA A 2 94.23 21.59 3.95
CA ALA A 2 93.68 20.22 4.17
C ALA A 2 93.02 20.05 5.56
N THR A 3 91.76 19.64 5.79
CA THR A 3 90.66 18.94 5.05
C THR A 3 90.81 17.44 4.78
N ALA A 4 89.88 16.69 5.41
CA ALA A 4 89.37 15.36 5.04
C ALA A 4 90.35 14.17 5.18
N GLU A 5 89.90 12.91 5.32
CA GLU A 5 88.55 12.32 5.14
C GLU A 5 88.17 11.40 6.32
N MET A 6 86.87 11.34 6.64
CA MET A 6 86.29 10.35 7.56
C MET A 6 85.51 9.33 6.72
N ASN A 7 85.89 8.05 6.78
CA ASN A 7 85.29 7.00 5.96
C ASN A 7 83.77 6.92 6.13
N PRO A 8 82.98 6.74 5.05
CA PRO A 8 81.55 6.48 5.17
C PRO A 8 81.34 5.10 5.80
N SER A 9 80.46 5.05 6.81
CA SER A 9 80.00 3.81 7.41
C SER A 9 79.27 2.95 6.37
N TYR A 10 79.69 1.70 6.23
CA TYR A 10 78.98 0.69 5.46
C TYR A 10 77.66 0.35 6.18
N GLU A 11 76.52 0.83 5.65
CA GLU A 11 75.19 0.44 6.14
C GLU A 11 74.85 -0.98 5.68
N ASP A 12 74.40 -1.81 6.61
CA ASP A 12 74.02 -3.20 6.34
C ASP A 12 72.72 -3.25 5.51
N PRO A 13 72.72 -3.91 4.33
CA PRO A 13 71.56 -3.96 3.45
C PRO A 13 70.31 -4.61 4.09
N GLU A 14 70.46 -5.41 5.15
CA GLU A 14 69.31 -6.01 5.84
C GLU A 14 68.51 -4.98 6.64
N THR A 15 69.18 -4.00 7.26
CA THR A 15 68.54 -2.88 7.97
C THR A 15 67.78 -1.96 7.03
N THR A 16 68.35 -1.62 5.88
CA THR A 16 67.69 -0.78 4.86
C THR A 16 66.46 -1.50 4.27
N SER A 17 66.52 -2.83 4.13
CA SER A 17 65.39 -3.65 3.70
C SER A 17 64.24 -3.63 4.71
N LYS A 18 64.50 -3.89 6.00
CA LYS A 18 63.48 -3.81 7.07
C LYS A 18 62.86 -2.42 7.18
N ALA A 19 63.67 -1.35 7.25
CA ALA A 19 63.16 0.02 7.34
C ALA A 19 62.27 0.41 6.13
N LYS A 20 62.61 -0.07 4.93
CA LYS A 20 61.82 0.14 3.71
C LYS A 20 60.56 -0.74 3.66
N LEU A 21 60.61 -1.95 4.20
CA LEU A 21 59.45 -2.82 4.33
C LEU A 21 58.44 -2.26 5.36
N ASP A 22 58.94 -1.73 6.48
CA ASP A 22 58.15 -1.08 7.51
C ASP A 22 57.59 0.27 7.03
N SER A 23 58.32 1.04 6.21
CA SER A 23 57.80 2.27 5.59
C SER A 23 56.70 1.98 4.54
N VAL A 24 56.84 0.90 3.76
CA VAL A 24 55.80 0.44 2.83
C VAL A 24 54.59 -0.14 3.57
N MET A 25 54.79 -0.89 4.66
CA MET A 25 53.69 -1.38 5.50
C MET A 25 52.98 -0.24 6.24
N THR A 26 53.68 0.78 6.72
CA THR A 26 53.05 1.96 7.35
C THR A 26 52.33 2.85 6.34
N MET A 27 52.83 3.02 5.10
CA MET A 27 52.05 3.65 4.02
C MET A 27 50.74 2.91 3.72
N SER A 28 50.68 1.58 3.87
CA SER A 28 49.43 0.82 3.73
C SER A 28 48.39 1.10 4.83
N LYS A 29 48.80 1.76 5.93
CA LYS A 29 47.97 2.03 7.11
C LYS A 29 47.51 3.49 7.23
N ILE A 30 47.69 4.32 6.20
CA ILE A 30 46.88 5.53 6.05
C ILE A 30 45.45 5.09 5.66
N ARG A 31 44.65 4.71 6.67
CA ARG A 31 43.19 4.75 6.52
C ARG A 31 42.84 6.23 6.46
N PRO A 32 42.40 6.80 5.32
CA PRO A 32 41.87 8.15 5.32
C PRO A 32 40.73 8.21 6.34
N GLU A 33 40.66 9.29 7.11
CA GLU A 33 39.59 9.48 8.08
C GLU A 33 38.25 9.29 7.40
N ARG A 34 37.51 8.24 7.80
CA ARG A 34 36.23 7.93 7.21
C ARG A 34 35.25 9.03 7.62
N ARG A 35 34.82 9.83 6.66
CA ARG A 35 33.79 10.87 6.86
C ARG A 35 32.42 10.32 6.49
N CYS A 36 31.36 10.87 7.08
CA CYS A 36 30.00 10.57 6.67
C CYS A 36 29.82 10.98 5.20
N ARG A 37 29.31 10.07 4.38
CA ARG A 37 29.01 10.34 2.98
C ARG A 37 27.56 10.83 2.84
N ASP A 38 27.33 11.76 1.92
CA ASP A 38 26.01 12.28 1.50
C ASP A 38 25.13 12.82 2.65
N LEU A 39 25.76 13.55 3.58
CA LEU A 39 25.10 14.14 4.76
C LEU A 39 23.81 14.94 4.46
N PRO A 40 23.69 15.73 3.36
CA PRO A 40 22.43 16.43 3.05
C PRO A 40 21.23 15.50 2.87
N PHE A 41 21.42 14.32 2.27
CA PHE A 41 20.35 13.33 2.11
C PHE A 41 19.98 12.62 3.41
N LEU A 42 20.93 12.49 4.35
CA LEU A 42 20.65 12.04 5.71
C LEU A 42 19.82 13.08 6.47
N ILE A 43 20.14 14.36 6.34
CA ILE A 43 19.36 15.46 6.92
C ILE A 43 17.95 15.47 6.32
N LEU A 44 17.82 15.35 4.99
CA LEU A 44 16.53 15.27 4.30
C LEU A 44 15.67 14.09 4.82
N PHE A 45 16.27 12.91 5.01
CA PHE A 45 15.57 11.74 5.57
C PHE A 45 15.07 12.00 7.00
N PHE A 46 15.88 12.62 7.86
CA PHE A 46 15.42 12.97 9.22
C PHE A 46 14.35 14.08 9.21
N MET A 47 14.47 15.09 8.35
CA MET A 47 13.42 16.11 8.17
C MET A 47 12.11 15.50 7.67
N PHE A 48 12.20 14.51 6.78
CA PHE A 48 11.04 13.75 6.32
C PHE A 48 10.40 12.95 7.47
N TRP A 49 11.19 12.30 8.32
CA TRP A 49 10.68 11.62 9.51
C TRP A 49 10.06 12.55 10.55
N ILE A 50 10.54 13.80 10.67
CA ILE A 50 9.87 14.82 11.49
C ILE A 50 8.49 15.15 10.90
N GLY A 51 8.38 15.31 9.58
CA GLY A 51 7.09 15.47 8.89
C GLY A 51 6.14 14.28 9.13
N MET A 52 6.66 13.05 9.06
CA MET A 52 5.88 11.83 9.37
C MET A 52 5.30 11.82 10.79
N ILE A 53 6.07 12.29 11.79
CA ILE A 53 5.61 12.39 13.18
C ILE A 53 4.53 13.48 13.31
N ILE A 54 4.68 14.60 12.60
CA ILE A 54 3.69 15.69 12.59
C ILE A 54 2.35 15.19 12.01
N ILE A 55 2.33 14.57 10.83
CA ILE A 55 1.07 14.10 10.23
C ILE A 55 0.43 12.97 11.04
N ALA A 56 1.23 12.11 11.68
CA ALA A 56 0.70 11.09 12.59
C ALA A 56 0.09 11.69 13.86
N SER A 57 0.58 12.86 14.31
CA SER A 57 0.01 13.59 15.44
C SER A 57 -1.30 14.27 15.06
N ILE A 58 -1.37 14.88 13.86
CA ILE A 58 -2.60 15.48 13.29
C ILE A 58 -3.69 14.40 13.14
N GLY A 59 -3.37 13.28 12.50
CA GLY A 59 -4.30 12.16 12.35
C GLY A 59 -4.78 11.62 13.70
N TRP A 60 -3.95 11.61 14.75
CA TRP A 60 -4.35 11.20 16.10
C TRP A 60 -5.25 12.23 16.81
N SER A 61 -5.12 13.53 16.53
CA SER A 61 -5.97 14.57 17.13
C SER A 61 -7.30 14.76 16.42
N GLU A 62 -7.35 14.50 15.10
CA GLU A 62 -8.52 14.81 14.26
C GLU A 62 -9.26 13.56 13.76
N GLY A 63 -8.58 12.42 13.65
CA GLY A 63 -9.19 11.18 13.17
C GLY A 63 -10.16 10.54 14.16
N ASP A 64 -11.24 9.97 13.64
CA ASP A 64 -12.15 9.12 14.42
C ASP A 64 -12.31 7.75 13.75
N PRO A 65 -11.55 6.71 14.17
CA PRO A 65 -11.56 5.40 13.52
C PRO A 65 -12.91 4.68 13.57
N THR A 66 -13.90 5.19 14.32
CA THR A 66 -15.28 4.67 14.28
C THR A 66 -15.94 4.88 12.91
N ILE A 67 -15.56 5.90 12.14
CA ILE A 67 -16.08 6.17 10.78
C ILE A 67 -15.73 5.07 9.76
N LEU A 68 -14.71 4.26 10.04
CA LEU A 68 -14.26 3.15 9.20
C LEU A 68 -14.98 1.83 9.55
N ILE A 69 -15.78 1.81 10.61
CA ILE A 69 -16.39 0.60 11.19
C ILE A 69 -17.92 0.70 11.20
N PHE A 70 -18.46 1.89 11.48
CA PHE A 70 -19.90 2.13 11.55
C PHE A 70 -20.39 2.90 10.32
N GLY A 71 -21.63 2.65 9.92
CA GLY A 71 -22.30 3.40 8.86
C GLY A 71 -22.77 4.78 9.30
N LEU A 72 -23.04 5.62 8.32
CA LEU A 72 -23.81 6.86 8.47
C LEU A 72 -25.31 6.57 8.28
N ASP A 73 -26.19 7.41 8.82
CA ASP A 73 -27.63 7.40 8.58
C ASP A 73 -28.08 8.43 7.52
N TYR A 74 -29.40 8.53 7.32
CA TYR A 74 -30.07 9.45 6.39
C TYR A 74 -29.92 10.95 6.75
N GLU A 75 -29.43 11.28 7.95
CA GLU A 75 -29.13 12.65 8.37
C GLU A 75 -27.62 12.96 8.29
N GLY A 76 -26.79 11.94 8.05
CA GLY A 76 -25.32 12.05 7.99
C GLY A 76 -24.66 11.84 9.35
N ASN A 77 -25.41 11.43 10.37
CA ASN A 77 -24.87 11.10 11.67
C ASN A 77 -24.21 9.72 11.64
N LEU A 78 -23.11 9.56 12.37
CA LEU A 78 -22.42 8.27 12.48
C LEU A 78 -23.09 7.39 13.54
N CYS A 79 -23.46 6.16 13.17
CA CYS A 79 -23.98 5.19 14.14
C CYS A 79 -23.00 4.99 15.31
N ASN A 80 -23.54 4.79 16.52
CA ASN A 80 -22.78 4.65 17.76
C ASN A 80 -21.98 5.91 18.22
N LYS A 81 -22.27 7.10 17.67
CA LYS A 81 -21.65 8.39 18.05
C LYS A 81 -22.71 9.44 18.41
N GLY A 82 -22.34 10.44 19.21
CA GLY A 82 -23.26 11.50 19.63
C GLY A 82 -24.46 10.96 20.40
N ASP A 83 -25.66 11.41 20.03
CA ASP A 83 -26.94 10.96 20.60
C ASP A 83 -27.30 9.52 20.18
N LEU A 84 -26.75 9.03 19.06
CA LEU A 84 -26.90 7.66 18.57
C LEU A 84 -25.94 6.66 19.25
N LYS A 85 -25.37 7.01 20.40
CA LYS A 85 -24.45 6.15 21.15
C LYS A 85 -25.16 4.88 21.63
N GLY A 86 -24.69 3.72 21.20
CA GLY A 86 -25.35 2.43 21.43
C GLY A 86 -26.22 1.93 20.28
N PHE A 87 -26.63 2.81 19.36
CA PHE A 87 -27.30 2.48 18.10
C PHE A 87 -26.24 2.10 17.08
N LYS A 88 -25.78 0.85 17.14
CA LYS A 88 -24.62 0.39 16.37
C LYS A 88 -24.94 -0.09 14.97
N ASN A 89 -26.15 -0.58 14.73
CA ASN A 89 -26.49 -1.29 13.51
C ASN A 89 -27.13 -0.36 12.49
N ARG A 90 -26.50 -0.16 11.34
CA ARG A 90 -27.13 0.54 10.20
C ARG A 90 -28.12 -0.38 9.49
N TYR A 91 -29.37 0.03 9.36
CA TYR A 91 -30.46 -0.66 8.67
C TYR A 91 -30.91 0.17 7.45
N TRP A 92 -31.36 -0.47 6.37
CA TRP A 92 -31.87 0.20 5.17
C TRP A 92 -33.38 -0.02 5.03
N PRO A 93 -34.23 0.83 5.63
CA PRO A 93 -35.65 0.53 5.82
C PRO A 93 -36.50 0.55 4.55
N ASP A 94 -36.06 1.25 3.50
CA ASP A 94 -36.83 1.41 2.27
C ASP A 94 -36.54 0.29 1.26
N VAL A 95 -37.25 -0.83 1.38
CA VAL A 95 -37.09 -1.97 0.44
C VAL A 95 -37.54 -1.64 -0.99
N ASN A 96 -38.39 -0.62 -1.21
CA ASN A 96 -38.73 -0.17 -2.55
C ASN A 96 -37.52 0.55 -3.18
N GLN A 97 -36.88 1.47 -2.44
CA GLN A 97 -35.66 2.12 -2.91
C GLN A 97 -34.57 1.09 -3.25
N LEU A 98 -34.38 0.07 -2.40
CA LEU A 98 -33.39 -0.99 -2.62
C LEU A 98 -33.67 -1.85 -3.86
N ALA A 99 -34.94 -2.10 -4.18
CA ALA A 99 -35.33 -2.86 -5.37
C ALA A 99 -34.99 -2.11 -6.67
N ASP A 100 -35.15 -0.78 -6.68
CA ASP A 100 -35.02 0.06 -7.89
C ASP A 100 -33.59 0.60 -8.12
N ILE A 101 -32.65 0.43 -7.17
CA ILE A 101 -31.29 1.04 -7.16
C ILE A 101 -30.54 0.95 -8.51
N ASN A 102 -30.55 -0.22 -9.15
CA ASN A 102 -29.74 -0.48 -10.35
C ASN A 102 -30.28 0.24 -11.59
N ASP A 103 -31.59 0.44 -11.68
CA ASP A 103 -32.24 1.08 -12.83
C ASP A 103 -32.16 2.61 -12.75
N LEU A 104 -31.80 3.13 -11.58
CA LEU A 104 -31.73 4.56 -11.26
C LEU A 104 -30.29 5.12 -11.26
N GLY A 105 -29.27 4.26 -11.38
CA GLY A 105 -27.86 4.65 -11.40
C GLY A 105 -27.25 5.03 -10.03
N TYR A 106 -27.91 4.67 -8.92
CA TYR A 106 -27.43 4.93 -7.56
C TYR A 106 -26.59 3.77 -7.03
N SER A 107 -25.85 4.00 -5.94
CA SER A 107 -25.19 2.94 -5.18
C SER A 107 -25.90 2.69 -3.85
N LEU A 108 -25.69 1.53 -3.23
CA LEU A 108 -26.23 1.23 -1.89
C LEU A 108 -25.75 2.22 -0.80
N ARG A 109 -24.65 2.94 -1.05
CA ARG A 109 -24.16 4.05 -0.22
C ARG A 109 -25.15 5.21 -0.14
N ASP A 110 -25.93 5.39 -1.21
CA ASP A 110 -26.85 6.51 -1.40
C ASP A 110 -28.28 6.17 -0.92
N ALA A 111 -28.52 4.90 -0.56
CA ALA A 111 -29.78 4.42 -0.04
C ALA A 111 -30.07 4.95 1.38
N THR A 112 -31.35 5.22 1.65
CA THR A 112 -31.82 5.66 2.96
C THR A 112 -31.44 4.62 4.01
N SER A 113 -30.80 5.05 5.10
CA SER A 113 -30.41 4.14 6.19
C SER A 113 -30.53 4.79 7.56
N ILE A 114 -30.70 4.00 8.61
CA ILE A 114 -31.01 4.44 9.97
C ILE A 114 -30.22 3.61 11.00
N CYS A 115 -29.80 4.23 12.11
CA CYS A 115 -29.04 3.54 13.16
C CYS A 115 -29.98 2.94 14.22
N LEU A 116 -29.85 1.64 14.48
CA LEU A 116 -30.64 0.86 15.44
C LEU A 116 -29.77 0.18 16.51
N LYS A 117 -30.32 -0.11 17.70
CA LYS A 117 -29.61 -0.90 18.73
C LYS A 117 -29.45 -2.37 18.29
N GLY A 118 -30.44 -2.90 17.58
CA GLY A 118 -30.46 -4.24 16.99
C GLY A 118 -31.21 -4.24 15.65
N CYS A 119 -30.96 -5.23 14.80
CA CYS A 119 -31.67 -5.37 13.53
C CYS A 119 -33.12 -5.84 13.78
N PRO A 120 -34.11 -5.32 13.03
CA PRO A 120 -35.50 -5.70 13.18
C PRO A 120 -35.78 -7.05 12.49
N SER A 121 -36.68 -7.82 13.08
CA SER A 121 -37.25 -9.05 12.49
C SER A 121 -38.73 -8.81 12.15
N PRO A 122 -39.24 -9.31 11.01
CA PRO A 122 -40.64 -9.24 10.65
C PRO A 122 -41.51 -9.89 11.72
N LYS A 123 -42.62 -9.23 12.03
CA LYS A 123 -43.68 -9.77 12.90
C LYS A 123 -44.98 -9.32 12.30
N ALA A 124 -45.85 -10.29 12.02
CA ALA A 124 -47.21 -10.02 11.60
C ALA A 124 -48.23 -10.75 12.45
N THR A 125 -49.45 -10.25 12.44
CA THR A 125 -50.60 -10.93 13.03
C THR A 125 -51.80 -10.65 12.14
N VAL A 126 -52.41 -11.73 11.64
CA VAL A 126 -53.60 -11.70 10.77
C VAL A 126 -54.77 -12.26 11.58
N ASN A 127 -55.58 -11.37 12.15
CA ASN A 127 -56.74 -11.75 12.99
C ASN A 127 -58.09 -11.56 12.27
N GLY A 128 -58.10 -11.63 10.94
CA GLY A 128 -59.30 -11.63 10.08
C GLY A 128 -60.10 -10.33 9.99
N ALA A 129 -60.12 -9.52 11.04
CA ALA A 129 -60.72 -8.18 11.08
C ALA A 129 -59.69 -7.05 11.26
N GLN A 130 -58.45 -7.40 11.60
CA GLN A 130 -57.34 -6.47 11.73
C GLN A 130 -56.03 -7.21 11.49
N SER A 131 -55.20 -6.65 10.61
CA SER A 131 -53.86 -7.15 10.30
C SER A 131 -52.83 -6.09 10.67
N THR A 132 -51.73 -6.53 11.26
CA THR A 132 -50.65 -5.65 11.74
C THR A 132 -49.31 -6.19 11.33
N VAL A 133 -48.42 -5.33 10.85
CA VAL A 133 -46.99 -5.61 10.61
C VAL A 133 -46.15 -4.79 11.59
N SER A 134 -44.91 -5.23 11.85
CA SER A 134 -43.93 -4.43 12.59
C SER A 134 -43.41 -3.29 11.71
N TRP A 135 -43.24 -2.09 12.29
CA TRP A 135 -42.68 -0.94 11.60
C TRP A 135 -41.32 -0.51 12.16
N VAL A 136 -40.53 0.18 11.34
CA VAL A 136 -39.43 1.03 11.78
C VAL A 136 -39.72 2.44 11.29
N CYS A 137 -39.82 3.38 12.22
CA CYS A 137 -40.07 4.78 11.93
C CYS A 137 -38.76 5.60 11.88
N LYS A 138 -38.84 6.81 11.33
CA LYS A 138 -37.76 7.82 11.41
C LYS A 138 -37.48 8.19 12.86
N TYR A 139 -36.39 8.93 13.09
CA TYR A 139 -36.14 9.47 14.41
C TYR A 139 -37.26 10.45 14.81
N PRO A 140 -37.74 10.42 16.07
CA PRO A 140 -38.69 11.41 16.56
C PRO A 140 -38.02 12.79 16.59
N ALA A 141 -38.82 13.86 16.47
CA ALA A 141 -38.35 15.19 16.77
C ALA A 141 -37.93 15.27 18.25
N SER A 142 -36.79 15.90 18.54
CA SER A 142 -36.15 15.87 19.87
C SER A 142 -36.96 16.51 21.00
N ASP A 143 -37.99 17.30 20.65
CA ASP A 143 -38.97 17.90 21.56
C ASP A 143 -40.16 16.98 21.88
N VAL A 144 -40.35 15.90 21.10
CA VAL A 144 -41.43 14.93 21.26
C VAL A 144 -41.01 13.71 22.08
N MET A 145 -39.85 13.11 21.77
CA MET A 145 -39.39 11.87 22.39
C MET A 145 -37.87 11.69 22.24
N SER A 146 -37.21 11.07 23.22
CA SER A 146 -35.78 10.76 23.14
C SER A 146 -35.48 9.50 22.31
N TYR A 147 -34.25 9.38 21.80
CA TYR A 147 -33.81 8.19 21.06
C TYR A 147 -33.96 6.89 21.89
N ASP A 148 -33.69 6.93 23.20
CA ASP A 148 -33.80 5.75 24.05
C ASP A 148 -35.26 5.31 24.24
N GLU A 149 -36.19 6.24 24.45
CA GLU A 149 -37.64 5.94 24.53
C GLU A 149 -38.17 5.38 23.20
N TRP A 150 -37.73 5.96 22.06
CA TRP A 150 -38.03 5.44 20.73
C TRP A 150 -37.53 4.00 20.51
N ALA A 151 -36.35 3.67 21.04
CA ALA A 151 -35.81 2.32 20.99
C ALA A 151 -36.56 1.35 21.92
N ASP A 152 -37.02 1.81 23.09
CA ASP A 152 -37.82 1.00 24.01
C ASP A 152 -39.23 0.73 23.45
N MET A 153 -39.75 1.59 22.57
CA MET A 153 -40.91 1.34 21.71
C MET A 153 -40.62 0.43 20.50
N ASN A 154 -39.45 -0.20 20.43
CA ASN A 154 -39.00 -1.03 19.29
C ASN A 154 -39.10 -0.29 17.95
N TYR A 155 -38.79 1.01 17.95
CA TYR A 155 -38.76 1.90 16.78
C TYR A 155 -40.12 2.14 16.09
N ASP A 156 -41.23 1.65 16.66
CA ASP A 156 -42.57 1.73 16.07
C ASP A 156 -43.46 2.75 16.79
N TYR A 157 -43.83 3.81 16.08
CA TYR A 157 -44.91 4.71 16.46
C TYR A 157 -45.96 4.88 15.33
N TYR A 158 -46.04 3.94 14.39
CA TYR A 158 -46.94 4.02 13.22
C TYR A 158 -48.40 4.25 13.62
N ASN A 159 -48.85 3.59 14.69
CA ASN A 159 -50.23 3.70 15.17
C ASN A 159 -50.60 5.12 15.68
N THR A 160 -49.63 5.92 16.13
CA THR A 160 -49.85 7.29 16.62
C THR A 160 -49.85 8.35 15.52
N LEU A 161 -49.54 7.97 14.27
CA LEU A 161 -49.58 8.87 13.12
C LEU A 161 -51.01 9.28 12.73
N SER A 162 -51.12 10.39 12.00
CA SER A 162 -52.36 10.78 11.32
C SER A 162 -52.77 9.75 10.25
N ASP A 163 -54.04 9.76 9.85
CA ASP A 163 -54.51 8.85 8.80
C ASP A 163 -53.89 9.21 7.43
N GLU A 164 -53.54 10.48 7.18
CA GLU A 164 -52.76 10.87 6.00
C GLU A 164 -51.32 10.30 6.02
N ASP A 165 -50.60 10.43 7.14
CA ASP A 165 -49.22 9.97 7.26
C ASP A 165 -49.11 8.44 7.22
N LYS A 166 -50.15 7.73 7.73
CA LYS A 166 -50.31 6.28 7.58
C LYS A 166 -50.41 5.87 6.12
N GLN A 167 -51.20 6.59 5.32
CA GLN A 167 -51.32 6.35 3.87
C GLN A 167 -50.04 6.67 3.11
N GLN A 168 -49.29 7.72 3.49
CA GLN A 168 -47.97 7.98 2.90
C GLN A 168 -46.96 6.88 3.21
N SER A 169 -46.98 6.35 4.43
CA SER A 169 -46.10 5.27 4.89
C SER A 169 -46.40 3.93 4.18
N LEU A 170 -47.68 3.63 3.91
CA LEU A 170 -48.09 2.49 3.05
C LEU A 170 -47.57 2.60 1.61
N ASN A 171 -47.23 3.81 1.14
CA ASN A 171 -46.69 4.10 -0.18
C ASN A 171 -45.16 4.32 -0.19
N PHE A 172 -44.45 3.95 0.88
CA PHE A 172 -42.99 4.17 1.08
C PHE A 172 -42.54 5.66 1.13
N ASN A 173 -43.45 6.64 1.09
CA ASN A 173 -43.13 8.08 1.09
C ASN A 173 -43.27 8.74 2.50
N GLY A 174 -43.75 7.99 3.49
CA GLY A 174 -44.08 8.49 4.82
C GLY A 174 -42.93 8.55 5.82
N SER A 175 -43.26 8.42 7.10
CA SER A 175 -42.31 8.48 8.22
C SER A 175 -42.02 7.11 8.85
N CYS A 176 -42.70 6.06 8.42
CA CYS A 176 -42.43 4.69 8.84
C CYS A 176 -42.39 3.73 7.65
N TRP A 177 -41.55 2.70 7.77
CA TRP A 177 -41.38 1.64 6.79
C TRP A 177 -41.74 0.29 7.41
N PRO A 178 -42.38 -0.63 6.66
CA PRO A 178 -42.72 -1.95 7.16
C PRO A 178 -41.48 -2.85 7.24
N VAL A 179 -41.39 -3.69 8.27
CA VAL A 179 -40.37 -4.74 8.36
C VAL A 179 -40.92 -6.00 7.70
N THR A 180 -40.62 -6.17 6.40
CA THR A 180 -41.11 -7.28 5.57
C THR A 180 -40.12 -8.43 5.38
N LEU A 181 -38.83 -8.18 5.64
CA LEU A 181 -37.73 -9.13 5.44
C LEU A 181 -36.98 -9.37 6.76
N GLU A 182 -36.60 -10.62 7.03
CA GLU A 182 -35.75 -10.97 8.16
C GLU A 182 -34.34 -10.36 7.98
N SER A 183 -33.76 -9.82 9.05
CA SER A 183 -32.47 -9.12 8.96
C SER A 183 -31.57 -9.40 10.17
N THR A 184 -30.29 -9.61 9.92
CA THR A 184 -29.30 -9.96 10.94
C THR A 184 -28.10 -9.01 10.92
N SER A 185 -27.48 -8.78 12.08
CA SER A 185 -26.32 -7.89 12.19
C SER A 185 -25.06 -8.57 11.65
N GLN A 186 -24.49 -8.00 10.59
CA GLN A 186 -23.19 -8.36 10.01
C GLN A 186 -22.36 -7.08 9.87
N TYR A 187 -21.17 -7.03 10.46
CA TYR A 187 -20.28 -5.85 10.46
C TYR A 187 -20.97 -4.53 10.87
N TRP A 188 -21.84 -4.58 11.89
CA TRP A 188 -22.61 -3.41 12.36
C TRP A 188 -23.53 -2.79 11.30
N SER A 189 -23.91 -3.56 10.28
CA SER A 189 -24.99 -3.25 9.36
C SER A 189 -25.98 -4.43 9.35
N CYS A 190 -27.25 -4.17 9.06
CA CYS A 190 -28.27 -5.20 8.97
C CYS A 190 -28.31 -5.75 7.56
N GLN A 191 -27.93 -7.01 7.39
CA GLN A 191 -28.06 -7.76 6.14
C GLN A 191 -29.41 -8.48 6.16
N TYR A 192 -30.20 -8.32 5.10
CA TYR A 192 -31.38 -9.13 4.89
C TYR A 192 -31.00 -10.58 4.61
N THR A 193 -31.73 -11.51 5.20
CA THR A 193 -31.71 -12.93 4.85
C THR A 193 -32.95 -13.19 3.99
N GLY A 194 -32.81 -13.76 2.79
CA GLY A 194 -33.88 -13.98 1.81
C GLY A 194 -35.02 -14.92 2.23
N GLU A 195 -35.14 -15.23 3.52
CA GLU A 195 -36.26 -15.96 4.10
C GLU A 195 -37.49 -15.04 4.21
N TYR A 196 -38.50 -15.34 3.40
CA TYR A 196 -39.67 -14.50 3.22
C TYR A 196 -40.87 -15.03 4.04
N ASP A 197 -41.36 -14.24 4.99
CA ASP A 197 -42.52 -14.60 5.80
C ASP A 197 -43.84 -14.29 5.06
N ASN A 198 -44.50 -15.35 4.60
CA ASN A 198 -45.81 -15.27 3.95
C ASN A 198 -46.87 -14.60 4.84
N THR A 199 -46.80 -14.70 6.17
CA THR A 199 -47.79 -14.07 7.06
C THR A 199 -47.64 -12.55 7.10
N THR A 200 -46.40 -12.05 7.05
CA THR A 200 -46.10 -10.62 6.90
C THR A 200 -46.48 -10.10 5.50
N LYS A 201 -46.35 -10.92 4.46
CA LYS A 201 -46.85 -10.59 3.11
C LYS A 201 -48.37 -10.39 3.09
N ASP A 202 -49.12 -11.37 3.59
CA ASP A 202 -50.58 -11.34 3.55
C ASP A 202 -51.11 -10.16 4.38
N ALA A 203 -50.50 -9.90 5.55
CA ALA A 203 -50.80 -8.71 6.36
C ALA A 203 -50.49 -7.39 5.63
N TRP A 204 -49.39 -7.29 4.88
CA TRP A 204 -49.05 -6.09 4.10
C TRP A 204 -50.05 -5.82 2.97
N ASN A 205 -50.46 -6.87 2.26
CA ASN A 205 -51.43 -6.80 1.18
C ASN A 205 -52.84 -6.43 1.70
N GLU A 206 -53.25 -6.94 2.86
CA GLU A 206 -54.51 -6.55 3.52
C GLU A 206 -54.50 -5.10 4.03
N LEU A 207 -53.34 -4.56 4.41
CA LEU A 207 -53.16 -3.15 4.77
C LEU A 207 -53.21 -2.20 3.57
N GLY A 208 -53.29 -2.71 2.34
CA GLY A 208 -53.30 -1.90 1.12
C GLY A 208 -51.94 -1.27 0.80
N GLY A 209 -50.85 -1.84 1.31
CA GLY A 209 -49.50 -1.37 1.06
C GLY A 209 -49.09 -1.49 -0.41
N LYS A 210 -48.23 -0.57 -0.87
CA LYS A 210 -47.68 -0.62 -2.23
C LYS A 210 -46.89 -1.93 -2.42
N SER A 211 -47.18 -2.66 -3.50
CA SER A 211 -46.38 -3.83 -3.89
C SER A 211 -45.02 -3.37 -4.41
N TYR A 212 -43.95 -3.80 -3.75
CA TYR A 212 -42.61 -3.85 -4.34
C TYR A 212 -42.44 -5.21 -5.04
N GLY A 213 -41.62 -5.29 -6.09
CA GLY A 213 -41.59 -6.43 -7.03
C GLY A 213 -41.57 -7.81 -6.36
N GLU A 214 -42.70 -8.51 -6.38
CA GLU A 214 -42.87 -9.75 -5.60
C GLU A 214 -42.20 -10.98 -6.24
N THR A 215 -40.96 -11.25 -5.85
CA THR A 215 -40.30 -12.56 -6.01
C THR A 215 -39.25 -12.74 -4.91
N SER A 216 -38.89 -13.99 -4.56
CA SER A 216 -37.67 -14.21 -3.76
C SER A 216 -36.48 -13.57 -4.46
N GLU A 217 -36.46 -13.58 -5.80
CA GLU A 217 -35.45 -12.96 -6.65
C GLU A 217 -35.14 -11.49 -6.29
N VAL A 218 -36.12 -10.70 -5.82
CA VAL A 218 -35.84 -9.31 -5.35
C VAL A 218 -35.23 -9.31 -3.96
N ALA A 219 -35.68 -10.17 -3.03
CA ALA A 219 -35.04 -10.33 -1.72
C ALA A 219 -33.60 -10.87 -1.87
N ASP A 220 -33.39 -11.86 -2.75
CA ASP A 220 -32.11 -12.45 -3.12
C ASP A 220 -31.17 -11.39 -3.74
N LYS A 221 -31.68 -10.52 -4.64
CA LYS A 221 -30.92 -9.38 -5.20
C LYS A 221 -30.53 -8.37 -4.14
N ILE A 222 -31.43 -8.02 -3.22
CA ILE A 222 -31.14 -7.07 -2.14
C ILE A 222 -30.13 -7.68 -1.15
N GLU A 223 -30.29 -8.94 -0.75
CA GLU A 223 -29.31 -9.66 0.07
C GLU A 223 -27.94 -9.68 -0.61
N GLN A 224 -27.88 -10.05 -1.90
CA GLN A 224 -26.63 -10.07 -2.64
C GLN A 224 -26.00 -8.67 -2.74
N MET A 225 -26.78 -7.62 -3.03
CA MET A 225 -26.29 -6.24 -3.12
C MET A 225 -25.69 -5.75 -1.79
N ILE A 226 -26.38 -5.97 -0.67
CA ILE A 226 -25.89 -5.61 0.67
C ILE A 226 -24.68 -6.45 1.03
N SER A 227 -24.71 -7.75 0.76
CA SER A 227 -23.58 -8.65 1.01
C SER A 227 -22.36 -8.22 0.20
N ASP A 228 -22.50 -7.96 -1.10
CA ASP A 228 -21.41 -7.52 -1.99
C ASP A 228 -20.81 -6.19 -1.52
N TYR A 229 -21.62 -5.21 -1.14
CA TYR A 229 -21.16 -3.93 -0.59
C TYR A 229 -20.44 -4.05 0.76
N LEU A 230 -21.03 -4.76 1.73
CA LEU A 230 -20.42 -4.95 3.07
C LEU A 230 -19.13 -5.77 2.99
N SER A 231 -19.08 -6.73 2.07
CA SER A 231 -17.93 -7.62 1.90
C SER A 231 -16.92 -7.13 0.86
N GLU A 232 -17.13 -6.04 0.13
CA GLU A 232 -16.17 -5.58 -0.90
C GLU A 232 -14.74 -5.40 -0.35
N PRO A 233 -14.52 -4.69 0.79
CA PRO A 233 -13.18 -4.55 1.38
C PRO A 233 -12.69 -5.88 1.98
N ALA A 234 -13.60 -6.66 2.56
CA ALA A 234 -13.30 -7.93 3.20
C ALA A 234 -12.88 -8.99 2.17
N LYS A 235 -13.59 -9.16 1.06
CA LYS A 235 -13.32 -10.10 -0.05
C LYS A 235 -11.92 -9.91 -0.63
N VAL A 236 -11.48 -8.66 -0.78
CA VAL A 236 -10.11 -8.37 -1.24
C VAL A 236 -9.08 -8.89 -0.22
N PHE A 237 -9.28 -8.58 1.06
CA PHE A 237 -8.39 -9.04 2.15
C PHE A 237 -8.44 -10.55 2.35
N GLU A 238 -9.63 -11.15 2.41
CA GLU A 238 -9.89 -12.58 2.53
C GLU A 238 -9.33 -13.36 1.35
N ARG A 239 -9.36 -12.82 0.13
CA ARG A 239 -8.68 -13.45 -1.02
C ARG A 239 -7.18 -13.54 -0.74
N TYR A 240 -6.52 -12.45 -0.32
CA TYR A 240 -5.11 -12.48 0.04
C TYR A 240 -4.82 -13.42 1.22
N ILE A 241 -5.67 -13.48 2.24
CA ILE A 241 -5.51 -14.36 3.41
C ILE A 241 -5.80 -15.83 3.07
N SER A 242 -6.80 -16.14 2.24
CA SER A 242 -7.07 -17.48 1.69
C SER A 242 -5.88 -17.96 0.87
N ASP A 243 -5.36 -17.10 -0.01
CA ASP A 243 -4.22 -17.45 -0.87
C ASP A 243 -2.97 -17.67 0.00
N LEU A 244 -2.76 -16.85 1.04
CA LEU A 244 -1.70 -17.06 2.03
C LEU A 244 -1.91 -18.34 2.87
N ALA A 245 -3.15 -18.65 3.28
CA ALA A 245 -3.50 -19.84 4.06
C ALA A 245 -3.49 -21.14 3.24
N LYS A 246 -3.58 -21.07 1.91
CA LYS A 246 -3.29 -22.19 1.00
C LYS A 246 -1.80 -22.27 0.71
N ALA A 247 -1.12 -21.13 0.57
CA ALA A 247 0.29 -21.07 0.24
C ALA A 247 1.25 -21.25 1.43
N TRP A 248 0.82 -21.15 2.69
CA TRP A 248 1.74 -21.20 3.84
C TRP A 248 2.66 -22.43 3.88
N PRO A 249 2.22 -23.67 3.51
CA PRO A 249 3.13 -24.81 3.47
C PRO A 249 4.15 -24.67 2.34
N VAL A 250 3.77 -24.06 1.22
CA VAL A 250 4.65 -23.80 0.07
C VAL A 250 5.65 -22.67 0.40
N ILE A 251 5.21 -21.62 1.08
CA ILE A 251 6.08 -20.52 1.54
C ILE A 251 7.07 -21.03 2.60
N LEU A 252 6.62 -21.88 3.52
CA LEU A 252 7.51 -22.50 4.52
C LEU A 252 8.48 -23.49 3.87
N VAL A 253 7.99 -24.45 3.08
CA VAL A 253 8.82 -25.50 2.47
C VAL A 253 9.68 -24.93 1.35
N CYS A 254 9.09 -24.36 0.29
CA CYS A 254 9.87 -23.83 -0.84
C CYS A 254 10.59 -22.53 -0.46
N GLY A 255 9.88 -21.59 0.14
CA GLY A 255 10.41 -20.25 0.44
C GLY A 255 11.43 -20.21 1.59
N CYS A 256 11.29 -21.05 2.62
CA CYS A 256 12.19 -21.05 3.78
C CYS A 256 13.14 -22.27 3.78
N VAL A 257 12.60 -23.49 3.80
CA VAL A 257 13.39 -24.72 3.98
C VAL A 257 14.26 -25.02 2.74
N VAL A 258 13.65 -25.11 1.56
CA VAL A 258 14.35 -25.34 0.29
C VAL A 258 15.28 -24.17 -0.01
N SER A 259 14.84 -22.91 0.13
CA SER A 259 15.74 -21.75 -0.01
C SER A 259 16.95 -21.80 0.93
N PHE A 260 16.78 -22.24 2.18
CA PHE A 260 17.89 -22.39 3.13
C PHE A 260 18.86 -23.50 2.68
N PHE A 261 18.35 -24.69 2.34
CA PHE A 261 19.19 -25.79 1.85
C PHE A 261 19.85 -25.47 0.51
N LEU A 262 19.15 -24.78 -0.40
CA LEU A 262 19.68 -24.34 -1.69
C LEU A 262 20.72 -23.23 -1.50
N SER A 263 20.54 -22.30 -0.56
CA SER A 263 21.55 -21.31 -0.18
C SER A 263 22.78 -21.96 0.45
N PHE A 264 22.60 -22.94 1.34
CA PHE A 264 23.70 -23.70 1.92
C PHE A 264 24.46 -24.51 0.85
N LEU A 265 23.73 -25.23 -0.01
CA LEU A 265 24.28 -25.94 -1.16
C LEU A 265 25.02 -24.99 -2.10
N TRP A 266 24.48 -23.81 -2.38
CA TRP A 266 25.12 -22.79 -3.19
C TRP A 266 26.43 -22.27 -2.56
N LEU A 267 26.47 -22.04 -1.25
CA LEU A 267 27.69 -21.68 -0.54
C LEU A 267 28.74 -22.81 -0.58
N VAL A 268 28.30 -24.07 -0.48
CA VAL A 268 29.17 -25.26 -0.64
C VAL A 268 29.68 -25.39 -2.08
N LEU A 269 28.82 -25.17 -3.09
CA LEU A 269 29.20 -25.16 -4.51
C LEU A 269 30.21 -24.05 -4.80
N ILE A 270 29.99 -22.83 -4.30
CA ILE A 270 31.00 -21.76 -4.39
C ILE A 270 32.31 -22.21 -3.77
N ARG A 271 32.30 -22.82 -2.57
CA ARG A 271 33.53 -23.26 -1.89
C ARG A 271 34.41 -24.19 -2.73
N TYR A 272 33.82 -25.08 -3.53
CA TYR A 272 34.56 -26.01 -4.38
C TYR A 272 34.78 -25.53 -5.83
N PHE A 273 33.86 -24.72 -6.37
CA PHE A 273 33.83 -24.38 -7.79
C PHE A 273 34.00 -22.88 -8.10
N VAL A 274 34.35 -22.03 -7.12
CA VAL A 274 34.47 -20.56 -7.31
C VAL A 274 35.31 -20.17 -8.53
N ALA A 275 36.42 -20.86 -8.78
CA ALA A 275 37.28 -20.58 -9.92
C ALA A 275 36.56 -20.84 -11.26
N CYS A 276 35.95 -22.02 -11.41
CA CYS A 276 35.21 -22.38 -12.63
C CYS A 276 34.03 -21.42 -12.87
N ILE A 277 33.19 -21.20 -11.84
CA ILE A 277 32.03 -20.32 -11.92
C ILE A 277 32.44 -18.89 -12.31
N THR A 278 33.53 -18.36 -11.73
CA THR A 278 34.01 -17.00 -12.03
C THR A 278 34.56 -16.87 -13.45
N TRP A 279 35.32 -17.85 -13.94
CA TRP A 279 35.87 -17.79 -15.31
C TRP A 279 34.78 -17.99 -16.37
N VAL A 280 33.85 -18.93 -16.16
CA VAL A 280 32.71 -19.16 -17.05
C VAL A 280 31.82 -17.92 -17.12
N SER A 281 31.53 -17.28 -15.99
CA SER A 281 30.68 -16.09 -15.97
C SER A 281 31.36 -14.90 -16.65
N ILE A 282 32.64 -14.62 -16.37
CA ILE A 282 33.42 -13.60 -17.09
C ILE A 282 33.39 -13.84 -18.60
N LEU A 283 33.64 -15.06 -19.06
CA LEU A 283 33.64 -15.41 -20.47
C LEU A 283 32.26 -15.21 -21.09
N LEU A 284 31.19 -15.68 -20.44
CA LEU A 284 29.82 -15.58 -20.93
C LEU A 284 29.33 -14.13 -21.04
N VAL A 285 29.61 -13.27 -20.04
CA VAL A 285 29.25 -11.84 -20.11
C VAL A 285 30.02 -11.10 -21.18
N ASN A 286 31.31 -11.39 -21.38
CA ASN A 286 32.08 -10.78 -22.46
C ASN A 286 31.58 -11.24 -23.85
N LEU A 287 31.28 -12.52 -24.03
CA LEU A 287 30.67 -13.02 -25.27
C LEU A 287 29.29 -12.39 -25.54
N LEU A 288 28.43 -12.28 -24.52
CA LEU A 288 27.14 -11.61 -24.66
C LEU A 288 27.29 -10.12 -25.01
N ALA A 289 28.24 -9.40 -24.38
CA ALA A 289 28.50 -8.00 -24.70
C ALA A 289 29.01 -7.81 -26.14
N ILE A 290 29.91 -8.69 -26.60
CA ILE A 290 30.40 -8.72 -27.98
C ILE A 290 29.25 -9.03 -28.95
N ALA A 291 28.42 -10.03 -28.65
CA ALA A 291 27.26 -10.39 -29.46
C ALA A 291 26.24 -9.24 -29.55
N LEU A 292 25.96 -8.53 -28.44
CA LEU A 292 25.10 -7.35 -28.42
C LEU A 292 25.69 -6.20 -29.25
N THR A 293 27.01 -6.02 -29.19
CA THR A 293 27.72 -4.99 -29.97
C THR A 293 27.67 -5.30 -31.46
N ILE A 294 27.88 -6.55 -31.86
CA ILE A 294 27.75 -7.00 -33.26
C ILE A 294 26.29 -6.83 -33.72
N PHE A 295 25.31 -7.27 -32.94
CA PHE A 295 23.88 -7.13 -33.26
C PHE A 295 23.47 -5.66 -33.44
N THR A 296 23.88 -4.78 -32.53
CA THR A 296 23.56 -3.35 -32.59
C THR A 296 24.34 -2.58 -33.65
N TYR A 297 25.49 -3.11 -34.10
CA TYR A 297 26.26 -2.63 -35.25
C TYR A 297 25.63 -3.05 -36.58
N VAL A 298 25.25 -4.32 -36.76
CA VAL A 298 24.54 -4.81 -37.95
C VAL A 298 23.22 -4.06 -38.13
N LYS A 299 22.43 -3.89 -37.05
CA LYS A 299 21.20 -3.08 -37.07
C LYS A 299 21.42 -1.57 -37.22
N ALA A 300 22.65 -1.07 -37.08
CA ALA A 300 23.00 0.30 -37.47
C ALA A 300 23.42 0.39 -38.95
N GLY A 301 24.09 -0.64 -39.47
CA GLY A 301 24.44 -0.76 -40.89
C GLY A 301 23.21 -0.77 -41.81
N GLU A 302 22.14 -1.48 -41.42
CA GLU A 302 20.86 -1.48 -42.16
C GLU A 302 20.17 -0.10 -42.21
N ALA A 303 20.47 0.81 -41.27
CA ALA A 303 19.97 2.19 -41.32
C ALA A 303 20.84 3.13 -42.19
N SER A 304 22.02 2.67 -42.62
CA SER A 304 23.01 3.49 -43.35
C SER A 304 22.73 3.56 -44.86
N THR A 305 22.02 2.56 -45.42
CA THR A 305 21.70 2.51 -46.87
C THR A 305 20.65 3.54 -47.31
N SER A 306 20.01 4.25 -46.39
CA SER A 306 18.99 5.27 -46.68
C SER A 306 19.53 6.69 -46.83
N ILE A 307 20.82 6.93 -46.57
CA ILE A 307 21.42 8.28 -46.48
C ILE A 307 22.49 8.51 -47.57
N ALA A 308 22.24 7.99 -48.78
CA ALA A 308 23.10 8.18 -49.95
C ALA A 308 22.79 9.49 -50.74
N LEU A 309 22.00 10.41 -50.16
CA LEU A 309 21.58 11.66 -50.79
C LEU A 309 21.79 12.85 -49.85
N CYS A 310 23.02 13.41 -49.84
CA CYS A 310 23.26 14.85 -50.06
C CYS A 310 24.76 15.18 -49.95
N PRO A 311 25.34 15.92 -50.91
CA PRO A 311 26.75 16.31 -50.85
C PRO A 311 26.97 17.61 -50.05
N SER A 312 28.03 17.59 -49.25
CA SER A 312 29.01 18.68 -49.08
C SER A 312 28.59 20.05 -48.48
N GLN A 313 29.34 20.43 -47.44
CA GLN A 313 29.81 21.79 -47.12
C GLN A 313 28.89 22.72 -46.29
N HIS A 314 29.30 22.89 -45.02
CA HIS A 314 29.18 24.07 -44.16
C HIS A 314 27.81 24.59 -43.63
N LEU A 315 27.80 24.75 -42.30
CA LEU A 315 27.05 25.73 -41.47
C LEU A 315 25.61 25.44 -40.95
N THR A 316 25.46 25.74 -39.65
CA THR A 316 24.25 26.21 -38.92
C THR A 316 23.06 25.28 -38.60
N ALA A 317 23.25 24.40 -37.62
CA ALA A 317 22.71 24.48 -36.24
C ALA A 317 21.23 24.91 -35.91
N ILE A 318 20.30 25.18 -36.85
CA ILE A 318 19.00 25.80 -36.49
C ILE A 318 17.74 24.97 -36.87
N ALA A 319 17.85 23.93 -37.72
CA ALA A 319 16.68 23.34 -38.39
C ALA A 319 15.95 22.15 -37.70
N CYS A 320 16.23 21.78 -36.45
CA CYS A 320 15.64 20.57 -35.82
C CYS A 320 15.03 20.78 -34.41
N LEU A 321 14.56 21.99 -34.09
CA LEU A 321 13.84 22.29 -32.84
C LEU A 321 12.30 22.31 -32.96
N LYS A 322 11.72 21.80 -34.05
CA LYS A 322 10.26 21.65 -34.21
C LYS A 322 9.92 20.31 -34.87
N GLY A 323 9.31 19.39 -34.10
CA GLY A 323 8.91 18.09 -34.62
C GLY A 323 8.63 17.00 -33.59
N CYS A 324 8.06 17.34 -32.42
CA CYS A 324 7.50 16.33 -31.51
C CYS A 324 5.97 16.41 -31.59
N GLY A 325 5.31 15.36 -32.11
CA GLY A 325 3.85 15.35 -32.26
C GLY A 325 3.28 14.24 -33.15
N TYR A 326 2.72 13.22 -32.51
CA TYR A 326 1.70 12.28 -33.02
C TYR A 326 2.07 11.10 -33.97
N MET A 327 2.23 9.95 -33.30
CA MET A 327 1.51 8.67 -33.51
C MET A 327 2.04 7.54 -34.42
N ALA A 328 2.10 6.37 -33.77
CA ALA A 328 1.84 5.01 -34.25
C ALA A 328 2.73 4.40 -35.35
N GLY A 329 3.54 3.39 -34.97
CA GLY A 329 4.25 2.53 -35.92
C GLY A 329 5.50 1.85 -35.36
N SER A 330 5.31 0.82 -34.51
CA SER A 330 6.25 -0.28 -34.28
C SER A 330 7.78 -0.02 -34.37
N GLY A 331 8.41 0.21 -33.22
CA GLY A 331 9.72 -0.38 -32.86
C GLY A 331 11.00 0.12 -33.55
N GLY A 332 11.80 0.92 -32.83
CA GLY A 332 13.26 0.91 -33.00
C GLY A 332 14.02 2.23 -32.80
N LEU A 333 15.17 2.11 -32.11
CA LEU A 333 16.38 2.96 -32.13
C LEU A 333 16.28 4.44 -31.65
N LYS A 334 17.01 4.78 -30.56
CA LYS A 334 18.34 5.46 -30.48
C LYS A 334 18.30 6.98 -30.79
N GLY A 335 18.98 7.87 -30.05
CA GLY A 335 19.85 7.71 -28.88
C GLY A 335 20.78 8.93 -28.68
N CYS A 336 21.90 8.74 -27.93
CA CYS A 336 23.13 9.55 -27.94
C CYS A 336 23.12 10.98 -27.32
N SER A 337 24.23 11.51 -26.75
CA SER A 337 25.50 10.94 -26.24
C SER A 337 26.34 12.01 -25.51
N CYS A 338 27.55 11.65 -25.03
CA CYS A 338 28.68 12.50 -24.61
C CYS A 338 28.55 13.16 -23.22
N MET A 339 29.54 13.22 -22.31
CA MET A 339 31.01 12.97 -22.30
C MET A 339 31.48 12.75 -20.82
N ALA A 340 32.70 12.36 -20.40
CA ALA A 340 33.95 11.95 -21.07
C ALA A 340 34.90 11.16 -20.10
N SER A 341 35.83 10.40 -20.69
CA SER A 341 37.22 10.08 -20.24
C SER A 341 37.58 9.61 -18.81
N ASN A 342 38.16 8.38 -18.79
CA ASN A 342 39.39 7.97 -18.09
C ASN A 342 39.48 7.91 -16.54
N GLY A 343 39.74 6.69 -16.04
CA GLY A 343 40.59 6.47 -14.86
C GLY A 343 40.04 5.52 -13.80
N VAL A 344 40.64 4.33 -13.71
CA VAL A 344 40.83 3.50 -12.49
C VAL A 344 39.64 3.39 -11.50
N VAL A 345 38.91 2.26 -11.54
CA VAL A 345 38.56 1.48 -10.31
C VAL A 345 38.43 0.00 -10.68
N LYS A 346 39.17 -0.87 -9.97
CA LYS A 346 38.86 -2.31 -9.88
C LYS A 346 37.69 -2.49 -8.91
N GLY A 347 36.64 -3.20 -9.34
CA GLY A 347 35.70 -3.88 -8.45
C GLY A 347 34.27 -3.36 -8.46
N CYS A 348 33.43 -4.03 -9.25
CA CYS A 348 32.05 -4.41 -8.91
C CYS A 348 31.51 -5.29 -10.05
N GLY A 349 31.67 -6.60 -9.91
CA GLY A 349 31.08 -7.59 -10.82
C GLY A 349 30.34 -8.64 -10.02
N TYR A 350 29.17 -9.05 -10.53
CA TYR A 350 28.31 -10.13 -10.00
C TYR A 350 27.61 -9.90 -8.66
N VAL A 351 26.47 -9.20 -8.72
CA VAL A 351 25.18 -9.79 -8.25
C VAL A 351 24.09 -9.43 -9.27
N ALA A 352 24.01 -10.20 -10.35
CA ALA A 352 22.88 -10.23 -11.26
C ALA A 352 22.54 -11.70 -11.54
N GLY A 353 21.82 -12.29 -10.59
CA GLY A 353 21.29 -13.65 -10.65
C GLY A 353 19.90 -13.61 -10.03
N SER A 354 18.89 -13.74 -10.88
CA SER A 354 17.46 -13.77 -10.59
C SER A 354 17.08 -14.31 -9.20
N GLY A 355 16.35 -13.49 -8.45
CA GLY A 355 15.85 -13.81 -7.10
C GLY A 355 14.66 -12.96 -6.73
N GLU A 356 13.57 -13.04 -7.50
CA GLU A 356 12.24 -12.66 -7.01
C GLU A 356 11.83 -13.69 -5.96
N GLY A 357 12.24 -13.42 -4.72
CA GLY A 357 12.16 -14.32 -3.59
C GLY A 357 12.74 -13.61 -2.38
N GLY A 358 11.92 -12.76 -1.74
CA GLY A 358 12.35 -11.93 -0.62
C GLY A 358 12.96 -12.79 0.50
N PRO A 359 14.23 -12.60 0.86
CA PRO A 359 14.88 -13.49 1.81
C PRO A 359 14.35 -13.26 3.24
N LEU A 360 13.91 -14.35 3.86
CA LEU A 360 13.46 -14.48 5.25
C LEU A 360 14.57 -14.26 6.30
N TYR A 361 15.45 -13.28 6.08
CA TYR A 361 16.60 -12.95 6.95
C TYR A 361 16.38 -11.72 7.85
N ILE A 362 15.22 -11.06 7.71
CA ILE A 362 14.77 -9.96 8.58
C ILE A 362 14.65 -10.38 10.06
N GLN A 363 14.55 -11.69 10.34
CA GLN A 363 14.44 -12.25 11.69
C GLN A 363 15.77 -12.47 12.43
N VAL A 364 16.93 -12.52 11.76
CA VAL A 364 18.21 -12.84 12.43
C VAL A 364 18.96 -11.58 12.86
N ALA A 365 18.93 -10.51 12.05
CA ALA A 365 19.50 -9.22 12.45
C ALA A 365 18.72 -8.56 13.60
N THR A 366 17.47 -8.94 13.82
CA THR A 366 16.63 -8.53 14.97
C THR A 366 16.91 -9.36 16.23
N CYS A 367 17.43 -10.59 16.12
CA CYS A 367 17.74 -11.43 17.29
C CYS A 367 18.95 -10.96 18.13
N VAL A 368 19.81 -10.08 17.60
CA VAL A 368 21.02 -9.57 18.30
C VAL A 368 20.73 -8.30 19.11
N VAL A 369 19.49 -7.82 19.13
CA VAL A 369 19.00 -6.76 20.03
C VAL A 369 18.01 -7.34 21.05
N LYS A 370 18.34 -8.53 21.56
CA LYS A 370 17.98 -8.96 22.92
C LYS A 370 19.05 -8.36 23.85
N ASP A 371 18.75 -7.45 24.78
CA ASP A 371 17.48 -7.16 25.44
C ASP A 371 17.15 -5.67 25.50
N GLY A 372 15.85 -5.35 25.45
CA GLY A 372 15.32 -4.00 25.69
C GLY A 372 14.90 -3.23 24.44
N TRP A 373 13.58 -2.99 24.32
CA TRP A 373 12.95 -2.01 23.41
C TRP A 373 13.21 -2.20 21.90
N LEU A 374 12.40 -3.05 21.24
CA LEU A 374 11.79 -2.85 19.89
C LEU A 374 11.36 -4.20 19.25
N ASP A 375 10.48 -4.96 19.91
CA ASP A 375 9.83 -6.12 19.29
C ASP A 375 8.36 -5.80 18.90
N GLN A 376 7.90 -6.38 17.79
CA GLN A 376 6.53 -6.40 17.24
C GLN A 376 5.77 -5.08 16.91
N GLN A 377 6.25 -3.88 17.23
CA GLN A 377 5.43 -2.65 17.06
C GLN A 377 5.40 -2.00 15.66
N LYS A 378 6.44 -2.15 14.81
CA LYS A 378 6.62 -1.27 13.64
C LYS A 378 5.52 -1.26 12.57
N PRO A 379 4.96 -2.40 12.10
CA PRO A 379 3.81 -2.36 11.20
C PRO A 379 2.56 -1.85 11.92
N ARG A 380 2.39 -2.15 13.22
CA ARG A 380 1.24 -1.70 14.01
C ARG A 380 1.22 -0.17 14.14
N THR A 381 2.33 0.49 14.46
CA THR A 381 2.35 1.96 14.60
C THR A 381 2.16 2.68 13.27
N TRP A 382 2.73 2.16 12.17
CA TRP A 382 2.56 2.78 10.85
C TRP A 382 1.13 2.61 10.32
N VAL A 383 0.54 1.42 10.48
CA VAL A 383 -0.86 1.15 10.13
C VAL A 383 -1.82 1.90 11.05
N LEU A 384 -1.54 2.03 12.34
CA LEU A 384 -2.36 2.86 13.24
C LEU A 384 -2.33 4.33 12.81
N ALA A 385 -1.16 4.92 12.55
CA ALA A 385 -1.08 6.28 12.02
C ALA A 385 -1.82 6.43 10.67
N ALA A 386 -1.83 5.38 9.83
CA ALA A 386 -2.63 5.38 8.60
C ALA A 386 -4.13 5.34 8.90
N VAL A 387 -4.60 4.41 9.74
CA VAL A 387 -6.01 4.26 10.14
C VAL A 387 -6.57 5.57 10.70
N TRP A 388 -5.85 6.20 11.62
CA TRP A 388 -6.25 7.48 12.21
C TRP A 388 -6.31 8.59 11.14
N LEU A 389 -5.30 8.71 10.27
CA LEU A 389 -5.31 9.70 9.19
C LEU A 389 -6.40 9.44 8.13
N PHE A 390 -6.65 8.18 7.75
CA PHE A 390 -7.76 7.81 6.86
C PHE A 390 -9.14 8.05 7.50
N SER A 391 -9.19 8.20 8.82
CA SER A 391 -10.42 8.50 9.57
C SER A 391 -10.62 9.99 9.89
N SER A 392 -9.77 10.88 9.36
CA SER A 392 -9.87 12.34 9.48
C SER A 392 -10.66 13.00 8.33
N GLY A 393 -11.38 12.22 7.51
CA GLY A 393 -12.21 12.75 6.42
C GLY A 393 -13.55 13.27 6.93
N ASP A 394 -14.01 14.39 6.38
CA ASP A 394 -15.26 15.05 6.77
C ASP A 394 -16.47 14.37 6.09
N VAL A 395 -17.60 14.34 6.79
CA VAL A 395 -18.86 13.80 6.25
C VAL A 395 -19.64 14.91 5.56
N GLU A 396 -19.78 14.80 4.24
CA GLU A 396 -20.57 15.71 3.41
C GLU A 396 -21.74 14.96 2.75
N ARG A 397 -22.82 15.66 2.44
CA ARG A 397 -23.92 15.09 1.65
C ARG A 397 -23.42 14.82 0.23
N ALA A 398 -23.74 13.64 -0.31
CA ALA A 398 -23.38 13.30 -1.68
C ALA A 398 -24.09 14.23 -2.67
N ASP A 399 -23.35 14.70 -3.68
CA ASP A 399 -23.89 15.50 -4.77
C ASP A 399 -24.63 14.56 -5.75
N CYS A 400 -25.94 14.42 -5.57
CA CYS A 400 -26.80 13.63 -6.45
C CYS A 400 -27.80 14.55 -7.16
N ASP A 401 -27.77 14.52 -8.50
CA ASP A 401 -28.59 15.41 -9.32
C ASP A 401 -30.02 14.84 -9.43
N LEU A 402 -30.85 15.17 -8.43
CA LEU A 402 -32.25 14.76 -8.32
C LEU A 402 -33.16 15.33 -9.42
N SER A 403 -32.62 16.06 -10.40
CA SER A 403 -33.40 16.73 -11.45
C SER A 403 -33.89 15.80 -12.57
N ASP A 404 -33.10 14.79 -12.97
CA ASP A 404 -33.46 13.87 -14.07
C ASP A 404 -34.39 12.73 -13.66
N TYR A 405 -34.42 12.37 -12.37
CA TYR A 405 -35.20 11.25 -11.81
C TYR A 405 -36.29 11.69 -10.82
N ALA A 406 -36.91 12.85 -11.07
CA ALA A 406 -37.98 13.43 -10.25
C ALA A 406 -39.29 12.61 -10.30
N THR A 407 -39.24 11.42 -9.71
CA THR A 407 -40.37 10.61 -9.25
C THR A 407 -40.45 10.72 -7.73
N ASP A 408 -41.63 10.61 -7.12
CA ASP A 408 -41.85 10.78 -5.67
C ASP A 408 -41.07 9.79 -4.76
N SER A 409 -40.35 8.84 -5.35
CA SER A 409 -39.67 7.71 -4.69
C SER A 409 -38.18 7.90 -4.37
N ILE A 410 -37.53 8.99 -4.80
CA ILE A 410 -36.10 9.25 -4.50
C ILE A 410 -35.95 10.60 -3.81
N LYS A 411 -35.93 10.59 -2.47
CA LYS A 411 -36.01 11.79 -1.63
C LYS A 411 -34.69 12.15 -0.91
N SER A 412 -33.64 11.34 -1.09
CA SER A 412 -32.40 11.42 -0.33
C SER A 412 -31.20 11.13 -1.23
N CYS A 413 -30.21 12.03 -1.23
CA CYS A 413 -28.82 11.67 -1.50
C CYS A 413 -28.23 11.08 -0.22
N GLY A 414 -27.33 10.09 -0.32
CA GLY A 414 -26.59 9.61 0.85
C GLY A 414 -25.50 10.57 1.29
N TYR A 415 -24.56 10.05 2.09
CA TYR A 415 -23.42 10.81 2.61
C TYR A 415 -22.10 10.20 2.18
N THR A 416 -21.15 11.06 1.86
CA THR A 416 -19.80 10.71 1.47
C THR A 416 -18.79 11.26 2.45
N VAL A 417 -17.79 10.44 2.80
CA VAL A 417 -16.57 10.94 3.42
C VAL A 417 -15.77 11.65 2.33
N ASN A 418 -15.65 12.97 2.43
CA ASN A 418 -14.80 13.78 1.58
C ASN A 418 -13.39 13.85 2.18
N PHE A 419 -12.38 13.72 1.33
CA PHE A 419 -10.97 13.84 1.71
C PHE A 419 -10.45 15.16 1.18
N SER A 420 -10.25 16.14 2.05
CA SER A 420 -9.71 17.46 1.70
C SER A 420 -8.37 17.34 0.97
N THR A 421 -8.03 18.34 0.15
CA THR A 421 -6.78 18.33 -0.64
C THR A 421 -5.55 18.19 0.27
N GLU A 422 -5.60 18.82 1.43
CA GLU A 422 -4.64 18.76 2.51
C GLU A 422 -4.48 17.32 3.01
N LEU A 423 -5.59 16.65 3.33
CA LEU A 423 -5.60 15.27 3.81
C LEU A 423 -5.11 14.29 2.73
N GLN A 424 -5.49 14.49 1.47
CA GLN A 424 -4.96 13.74 0.33
C GLN A 424 -3.43 13.87 0.23
N TYR A 425 -2.87 15.08 0.38
CA TYR A 425 -1.42 15.26 0.42
C TYR A 425 -0.76 14.60 1.63
N MET A 426 -1.37 14.62 2.82
CA MET A 426 -0.86 13.89 4.00
C MET A 426 -0.87 12.37 3.78
N LEU A 427 -1.93 11.82 3.17
CA LEU A 427 -2.03 10.40 2.83
C LEU A 427 -1.00 9.98 1.77
N LEU A 428 -0.77 10.80 0.73
CA LEU A 428 0.28 10.57 -0.27
C LEU A 428 1.68 10.65 0.34
N TYR A 429 1.91 11.60 1.25
CA TYR A 429 3.17 11.73 1.99
C TYR A 429 3.43 10.50 2.87
N HIS A 430 2.41 10.01 3.57
CA HIS A 430 2.45 8.78 4.38
C HIS A 430 2.79 7.55 3.51
N LEU A 431 2.10 7.40 2.37
CA LEU A 431 2.36 6.31 1.42
C LEU A 431 3.79 6.37 0.87
N PHE A 432 4.28 7.55 0.48
CA PHE A 432 5.66 7.72 0.05
C PHE A 432 6.67 7.41 1.17
N GLY A 433 6.36 7.82 2.40
CA GLY A 433 7.16 7.56 3.59
C GLY A 433 7.31 6.08 3.90
N LEU A 434 6.27 5.28 3.65
CA LEU A 434 6.31 3.82 3.76
C LEU A 434 7.32 3.25 2.77
N LEU A 435 7.22 3.64 1.49
CA LEU A 435 8.12 3.17 0.44
C LEU A 435 9.58 3.56 0.72
N TRP A 436 9.84 4.82 1.08
CA TRP A 436 11.20 5.28 1.35
C TRP A 436 11.79 4.60 2.59
N THR A 437 11.02 4.44 3.66
CA THR A 437 11.43 3.71 4.87
C THR A 437 11.78 2.25 4.56
N LEU A 438 10.94 1.54 3.81
CA LEU A 438 11.18 0.15 3.43
C LEU A 438 12.45 0.04 2.56
N GLN A 439 12.61 0.92 1.56
CA GLN A 439 13.82 0.94 0.73
C GLN A 439 15.09 1.29 1.51
N PHE A 440 15.00 2.17 2.52
CA PHE A 440 16.13 2.50 3.39
C PHE A 440 16.57 1.29 4.23
N ILE A 441 15.61 0.56 4.81
CA ILE A 441 15.87 -0.66 5.59
C ILE A 441 16.52 -1.75 4.72
N LEU A 442 16.03 -1.94 3.48
CA LEU A 442 16.62 -2.88 2.53
C LEU A 442 18.04 -2.47 2.13
N ALA A 443 18.25 -1.21 1.73
CA ALA A 443 19.57 -0.70 1.37
C ALA A 443 20.58 -0.81 2.52
N PHE A 444 20.17 -0.48 3.74
CA PHE A 444 20.98 -0.66 4.94
C PHE A 444 21.38 -2.12 5.13
N THR A 445 20.42 -3.05 5.05
CA THR A 445 20.65 -4.49 5.21
C THR A 445 21.66 -5.02 4.20
N TYR A 446 21.50 -4.70 2.91
CA TYR A 446 22.45 -5.10 1.86
C TYR A 446 23.86 -4.53 2.10
N CYS A 447 23.96 -3.28 2.56
CA CYS A 447 25.24 -2.66 2.88
C CYS A 447 25.95 -3.32 4.07
N VAL A 448 25.20 -3.74 5.11
CA VAL A 448 25.77 -4.51 6.24
C VAL A 448 26.29 -5.87 5.77
N ILE A 449 25.50 -6.61 4.98
CA ILE A 449 25.90 -7.93 4.44
C ILE A 449 27.17 -7.79 3.59
N ALA A 450 27.16 -6.88 2.61
CA ALA A 450 28.33 -6.60 1.77
C ALA A 450 29.55 -6.18 2.61
N GLY A 451 29.34 -5.38 3.65
CA GLY A 451 30.38 -4.94 4.58
C GLY A 451 30.97 -6.07 5.45
N ALA A 452 30.19 -7.07 5.82
CA ALA A 452 30.65 -8.24 6.56
C ALA A 452 31.44 -9.19 5.64
N THR A 453 30.90 -9.49 4.45
CA THR A 453 31.55 -10.32 3.43
C THR A 453 32.87 -9.72 2.94
N ALA A 454 32.92 -8.40 2.74
CA ALA A 454 34.16 -7.71 2.37
C ALA A 454 35.22 -7.79 3.47
N ASN A 455 34.84 -7.75 4.75
CA ASN A 455 35.78 -7.91 5.86
C ASN A 455 36.45 -9.29 5.80
N TYR A 456 35.64 -10.35 5.68
CA TYR A 456 36.11 -11.73 5.51
C TYR A 456 37.03 -11.87 4.28
N TYR A 457 36.59 -11.41 3.11
CA TYR A 457 37.34 -11.52 1.86
C TYR A 457 38.74 -10.88 1.92
N TRP A 458 38.85 -9.68 2.53
CA TRP A 458 40.12 -8.94 2.56
C TRP A 458 41.11 -9.40 3.64
N THR A 459 40.73 -10.31 4.56
CA THR A 459 41.69 -10.91 5.52
C THR A 459 42.62 -11.97 4.91
N ARG A 460 42.39 -12.40 3.66
CA ARG A 460 43.28 -13.31 2.90
C ARG A 460 43.67 -14.60 3.66
N GLY A 461 42.77 -15.12 4.50
CA GLY A 461 42.99 -16.35 5.26
C GLY A 461 43.64 -16.16 6.65
N GLN A 462 43.96 -14.93 7.06
CA GLN A 462 44.37 -14.62 8.43
C GLN A 462 43.13 -14.57 9.33
N VAL A 463 42.66 -15.74 9.76
CA VAL A 463 41.40 -15.88 10.53
C VAL A 463 41.45 -15.11 11.86
N ASP A 464 42.61 -15.09 12.51
CA ASP A 464 42.85 -14.38 13.78
C ASP A 464 42.77 -12.85 13.65
N ALA A 465 42.84 -12.32 12.42
CA ALA A 465 42.70 -10.88 12.14
C ALA A 465 41.24 -10.45 11.92
N ILE A 466 40.27 -11.38 11.98
CA ILE A 466 38.84 -11.08 11.82
C ILE A 466 38.25 -10.64 13.16
N ASN A 467 37.51 -9.53 13.16
CA ASN A 467 36.76 -9.06 14.34
C ASN A 467 35.78 -10.14 14.83
N ALA A 468 35.74 -10.39 16.14
CA ALA A 468 34.88 -11.42 16.77
C ALA A 468 33.39 -11.35 16.38
N SER A 469 32.86 -10.17 16.04
CA SER A 469 31.61 -10.04 15.28
C SER A 469 31.83 -9.20 14.01
N PRO A 470 31.97 -9.83 12.82
CA PRO A 470 32.13 -9.11 11.57
C PRO A 470 30.83 -8.40 11.14
N VAL A 471 29.67 -8.96 11.50
CA VAL A 471 28.34 -8.38 11.19
C VAL A 471 28.08 -7.13 12.00
N THR A 472 28.25 -7.16 13.34
CA THR A 472 28.08 -5.97 14.18
C THR A 472 29.09 -4.87 13.81
N SER A 473 30.33 -5.25 13.48
CA SER A 473 31.37 -4.32 13.01
C SER A 473 31.02 -3.69 11.65
N ALA A 474 30.41 -4.45 10.73
CA ALA A 474 29.90 -3.92 9.48
C ALA A 474 28.68 -2.99 9.70
N MET A 475 27.74 -3.40 10.55
CA MET A 475 26.54 -2.63 10.91
C MET A 475 26.89 -1.27 11.51
N TRP A 476 27.81 -1.24 12.48
CA TRP A 476 28.27 0.01 13.09
C TRP A 476 28.96 0.93 12.06
N ARG A 477 29.74 0.36 11.14
CA ARG A 477 30.38 1.11 10.04
C ARG A 477 29.33 1.67 9.06
N THR A 478 28.32 0.89 8.70
CA THR A 478 27.21 1.31 7.83
C THR A 478 26.44 2.47 8.48
N PHE A 479 26.08 2.33 9.76
CA PHE A 479 25.44 3.39 10.54
C PHE A 479 26.31 4.66 10.62
N ARG A 480 27.59 4.53 11.00
CA ARG A 480 28.43 5.69 11.29
C ARG A 480 28.85 6.50 10.05
N TYR A 481 28.93 5.89 8.87
CA TYR A 481 29.52 6.51 7.67
C TYR A 481 28.67 6.48 6.40
N HIS A 482 27.72 5.56 6.26
CA HIS A 482 27.04 5.28 4.98
C HIS A 482 25.55 5.69 4.95
N MET A 483 24.93 6.07 6.07
CA MET A 483 23.48 6.36 6.12
C MET A 483 23.01 7.41 5.09
N GLY A 484 23.80 8.44 4.77
CA GLY A 484 23.41 9.42 3.75
C GLY A 484 23.31 8.82 2.35
N SER A 485 24.28 8.00 1.94
CA SER A 485 24.26 7.30 0.65
C SER A 485 23.12 6.29 0.57
N LEU A 486 22.77 5.67 1.70
CA LEU A 486 21.62 4.76 1.81
C LEU A 486 20.29 5.52 1.72
N ALA A 487 20.17 6.67 2.38
CA ALA A 487 19.02 7.57 2.26
C ALA A 487 18.83 8.04 0.81
N PHE A 488 19.90 8.40 0.10
CA PHE A 488 19.86 8.79 -1.30
C PHE A 488 19.47 7.64 -2.24
N GLY A 489 20.10 6.47 -2.13
CA GLY A 489 19.80 5.32 -2.99
C GLY A 489 18.39 4.76 -2.78
N SER A 490 17.92 4.78 -1.52
CA SER A 490 16.54 4.39 -1.18
C SER A 490 15.50 5.42 -1.65
N LEU A 491 15.82 6.72 -1.63
CA LEU A 491 14.94 7.79 -2.15
C LEU A 491 14.65 7.58 -3.63
N ILE A 492 15.70 7.35 -4.44
CA ILE A 492 15.57 7.07 -5.88
C ILE A 492 14.71 5.80 -6.10
N SER A 493 14.96 4.75 -5.32
CA SER A 493 14.24 3.48 -5.42
C SER A 493 12.75 3.63 -5.07
N ALA A 494 12.43 4.47 -4.07
CA ALA A 494 11.06 4.76 -3.64
C ALA A 494 10.31 5.61 -4.67
N ILE A 495 10.96 6.61 -5.29
CA ILE A 495 10.37 7.43 -6.37
C ILE A 495 9.92 6.54 -7.53
N PHE A 496 10.77 5.61 -7.99
CA PHE A 496 10.40 4.68 -9.06
C PHE A 496 9.25 3.74 -8.68
N GLN A 497 9.14 3.33 -7.41
CA GLN A 497 8.03 2.50 -6.92
C GLN A 497 6.73 3.30 -6.84
N PHE A 498 6.79 4.53 -6.36
CA PHE A 498 5.64 5.43 -6.28
C PHE A 498 5.06 5.73 -7.68
N ILE A 499 5.92 6.02 -8.67
CA ILE A 499 5.51 6.20 -10.07
C ILE A 499 4.83 4.92 -10.61
N ARG A 500 5.37 3.72 -10.33
CA ARG A 500 4.74 2.45 -10.76
C ARG A 500 3.36 2.25 -10.14
N ILE A 501 3.17 2.61 -8.87
CA ILE A 501 1.88 2.52 -8.18
C ILE A 501 0.86 3.48 -8.83
N ILE A 502 1.25 4.72 -9.12
CA ILE A 502 0.38 5.70 -9.79
C ILE A 502 -0.01 5.21 -11.20
N VAL A 503 0.95 4.74 -12.00
CA VAL A 503 0.67 4.23 -13.36
C VAL A 503 -0.28 3.03 -13.31
N LYS A 504 -0.09 2.11 -12.36
CA LYS A 504 -1.01 0.97 -12.18
C LYS A 504 -2.41 1.42 -11.75
N TYR A 505 -2.52 2.38 -10.84
CA TYR A 505 -3.83 2.91 -10.41
C TYR A 505 -4.59 3.55 -11.58
N ILE A 506 -3.90 4.30 -12.44
CA ILE A 506 -4.49 4.87 -13.67
C ILE A 506 -4.91 3.75 -14.63
N GLU A 507 -4.09 2.71 -14.81
CA GLU A 507 -4.42 1.56 -15.65
C GLU A 507 -5.69 0.85 -15.16
N ASP A 508 -5.79 0.56 -13.85
CA ASP A 508 -6.93 -0.14 -13.25
C ASP A 508 -8.20 0.72 -13.16
N LYS A 509 -8.11 2.07 -13.26
CA LYS A 509 -9.24 2.99 -13.42
C LYS A 509 -9.62 3.27 -14.88
N SER A 510 -8.82 2.81 -15.84
CA SER A 510 -9.07 2.96 -17.29
C SER A 510 -9.69 1.71 -17.95
N LYS A 511 -9.94 0.67 -17.15
CA LYS A 511 -10.62 -0.58 -17.51
C LYS A 511 -12.02 -0.58 -16.90
#